data_AF-A0A855Y7I7-F1
#
_entry.id   AF-A0A855Y7I7-F1
#
_cell.length_a   1.000
_cell.length_b   1.000
_cell.length_c   1.000
_cell.angle_alpha   90.00
_cell.angle_beta   90.00
_cell.angle_gamma   90.00
#
_symmetry.space_group_name_H-M   'P 1'
#
loop_
_entity.id
_entity.type
_entity.pdbx_description
1 polymer ?
#
loop_
_entity_poly.entity_id
_entity_poly.type
_entity_poly.pdbx_seq_one_letter_code
_entity_poly.pdbx_strand_id
1 'polypeptide(L)'
;MSLQLTDTKKKSLAVLVKTHHKQHLIRFPFSKYPIEPLEAWKQQFYDPVTIEAHTLRSALSWSCGKWQQQHIPYPYKKLHLTVISNWKNFVEQYKPEASSVISYWKDLLGKDEYAFNTIAFLTHLLCPAQVELTDSRRVKGMNALLTEAEMSDECVLLENVSATIEQYSDFYHQLLPKTQSILGDQASVKLGRFLFAYGYRDVLEKDSELKTNNLEPIVTEFDWDTIDTKQFNLNLIANRANADRLFACLLLALDIQPELPNKLTIQDIINLIPLGTGGICNPSSYNYAMIALFGNQAGRDFFIFEDKNLTKNFTEQANNSTRNMKLYSEHAEDSLSVNPKYIRGKC
;
A
#
# COMPACT_ATOMS: atom_id res chain seq x y z
N MET A 1 -16.66 14.36 22.33
CA MET A 1 -15.77 14.56 23.50
C MET A 1 -14.37 14.22 23.05
N SER A 2 -13.44 15.16 23.16
CA SER A 2 -12.03 14.97 22.78
C SER A 2 -11.35 14.00 23.74
N LEU A 3 -10.61 13.02 23.20
CA LEU A 3 -9.80 12.11 24.01
C LEU A 3 -8.60 12.89 24.55
N GLN A 4 -8.36 12.88 25.86
CA GLN A 4 -7.25 13.60 26.48
C GLN A 4 -6.37 12.66 27.30
N LEU A 5 -5.24 12.28 26.71
CA LEU A 5 -4.29 11.35 27.32
C LEU A 5 -3.32 12.12 28.23
N THR A 6 -3.09 11.62 29.44
CA THR A 6 -2.02 12.14 30.30
C THR A 6 -0.65 11.77 29.73
N ASP A 7 0.38 12.51 30.11
CA ASP A 7 1.73 12.24 29.60
C ASP A 7 2.25 10.85 30.00
N THR A 8 1.82 10.33 31.15
CA THR A 8 2.06 8.94 31.58
C THR A 8 1.39 7.95 30.63
N LYS A 9 0.10 8.13 30.33
CA LYS A 9 -0.66 7.29 29.39
C LYS A 9 0.01 7.26 27.99
N LYS A 10 0.40 8.43 27.48
CA LYS A 10 1.11 8.55 26.18
C LYS A 10 2.43 7.77 26.18
N LYS A 11 3.20 7.80 27.27
CA LYS A 11 4.46 7.05 27.39
C LYS A 11 4.21 5.53 27.40
N SER A 12 3.21 5.06 28.14
CA SER A 12 2.84 3.63 28.16
C SER A 12 2.47 3.13 26.76
N LEU A 13 1.64 3.88 26.04
CA LEU A 13 1.27 3.54 24.65
C LEU A 13 2.49 3.53 23.72
N ALA A 14 3.41 4.49 23.83
CA ALA A 14 4.63 4.52 23.03
C ALA A 14 5.54 3.31 23.30
N VAL A 15 5.58 2.81 24.54
CA VAL A 15 6.29 1.56 24.88
C VAL A 15 5.65 0.37 24.15
N LEU A 16 4.32 0.26 24.13
CA LEU A 16 3.63 -0.79 23.39
C LEU A 16 3.93 -0.72 21.88
N VAL A 17 3.90 0.47 21.29
CA VAL A 17 4.31 0.67 19.89
C VAL A 17 5.75 0.18 19.69
N LYS A 18 6.69 0.55 20.56
CA LYS A 18 8.09 0.09 20.48
C LYS A 18 8.22 -1.43 20.58
N THR A 19 7.40 -2.08 21.39
CA THR A 19 7.42 -3.54 21.56
C THR A 19 6.91 -4.23 20.28
N HIS A 20 5.84 -3.72 19.69
CA HIS A 20 5.09 -4.44 18.66
C HIS A 20 5.38 -3.99 17.21
N HIS A 21 5.93 -2.79 16.99
CA HIS A 21 5.97 -2.20 15.64
C HIS A 21 6.67 -3.06 14.59
N LYS A 22 7.83 -3.67 14.91
CA LYS A 22 8.58 -4.48 13.93
C LYS A 22 7.77 -5.67 13.43
N GLN A 23 7.14 -6.41 14.35
CA GLN A 23 6.35 -7.60 14.01
C GLN A 23 5.11 -7.27 13.19
N HIS A 24 4.46 -6.15 13.46
CA HIS A 24 3.20 -5.80 12.81
C HIS A 24 3.39 -5.01 11.51
N LEU A 25 4.41 -4.16 11.41
CA LEU A 25 4.68 -3.40 10.18
C LEU A 25 4.99 -4.32 8.99
N ILE A 26 5.76 -5.40 9.19
CA ILE A 26 6.04 -6.38 8.12
C ILE A 26 4.79 -7.14 7.64
N ARG A 27 3.69 -7.09 8.41
CA ARG A 27 2.40 -7.70 8.04
C ARG A 27 1.47 -6.69 7.36
N PHE A 28 1.81 -5.40 7.32
CA PHE A 28 1.00 -4.40 6.64
C PHE A 28 0.99 -4.68 5.12
N PRO A 29 -0.18 -4.75 4.45
CA PRO A 29 -0.24 -5.08 3.03
C PRO A 29 0.06 -3.84 2.16
N PHE A 30 1.35 -3.49 2.04
CA PHE A 30 1.84 -2.28 1.35
C PHE A 30 1.24 -2.11 -0.05
N SER A 31 1.21 -3.17 -0.84
CA SER A 31 0.67 -3.14 -2.21
C SER A 31 -0.82 -2.85 -2.30
N LYS A 32 -1.60 -3.12 -1.25
CA LYS A 32 -3.05 -2.82 -1.22
C LYS A 32 -3.32 -1.37 -0.84
N TYR A 33 -2.41 -0.75 -0.08
CA TYR A 33 -2.54 0.63 0.42
C TYR A 33 -1.24 1.43 0.21
N PRO A 34 -0.78 1.61 -1.04
CA PRO A 34 0.36 2.48 -1.34
C PRO A 34 0.02 3.93 -0.97
N ILE A 35 1.01 4.68 -0.51
CA ILE A 35 0.78 6.01 0.08
C ILE A 35 0.68 7.10 -0.98
N GLU A 36 1.33 6.90 -2.11
CA GLU A 36 1.52 7.90 -3.14
C GLU A 36 0.21 8.29 -3.85
N PRO A 37 -0.65 7.35 -4.30
CA PRO A 37 -1.95 7.75 -4.83
C PRO A 37 -2.83 8.44 -3.77
N LEU A 38 -2.69 8.08 -2.49
CA LEU A 38 -3.42 8.77 -1.42
C LEU A 38 -2.99 10.23 -1.29
N GLU A 39 -1.68 10.50 -1.28
CA GLU A 39 -1.17 11.88 -1.21
C GLU A 39 -1.57 12.69 -2.45
N ALA A 40 -1.53 12.09 -3.64
CA ALA A 40 -2.03 12.73 -4.85
C ALA A 40 -3.54 13.06 -4.76
N TRP A 41 -4.36 12.15 -4.25
CA TRP A 41 -5.80 12.41 -4.09
C TRP A 41 -6.09 13.45 -3.01
N LYS A 42 -5.35 13.50 -1.90
CA LYS A 42 -5.52 14.57 -0.90
C LYS A 42 -5.35 15.96 -1.52
N GLN A 43 -4.44 16.11 -2.50
CA GLN A 43 -4.29 17.36 -3.24
C GLN A 43 -5.45 17.59 -4.23
N GLN A 44 -5.84 16.57 -4.99
CA GLN A 44 -6.93 16.70 -5.98
C GLN A 44 -8.28 17.02 -5.33
N PHE A 45 -8.59 16.36 -4.19
CA PHE A 45 -9.86 16.52 -3.48
C PHE A 45 -9.99 17.85 -2.73
N TYR A 46 -8.95 18.69 -2.74
CA TYR A 46 -9.04 20.08 -2.27
C TYR A 46 -10.07 20.89 -3.07
N ASP A 47 -10.26 20.56 -4.36
CA ASP A 47 -11.34 21.10 -5.19
C ASP A 47 -12.27 19.96 -5.66
N PRO A 48 -13.30 19.60 -4.86
CA PRO A 48 -14.20 18.49 -5.15
C PRO A 48 -14.96 18.62 -6.48
N VAL A 49 -15.11 19.85 -7.01
CA VAL A 49 -15.80 20.14 -8.28
C VAL A 49 -15.04 19.52 -9.46
N THR A 50 -13.71 19.42 -9.37
CA THR A 50 -12.85 18.91 -10.44
C THR A 50 -12.76 17.39 -10.48
N ILE A 51 -13.27 16.71 -9.44
CA ILE A 51 -13.13 15.26 -9.30
C ILE A 51 -14.05 14.52 -10.27
N GLU A 52 -13.42 13.89 -11.27
CA GLU A 52 -14.11 13.01 -12.19
C GLU A 52 -14.49 11.66 -11.56
N ALA A 53 -15.53 11.02 -12.10
CA ALA A 53 -16.03 9.73 -11.62
C ALA A 53 -14.96 8.62 -11.63
N HIS A 54 -14.00 8.67 -12.55
CA HIS A 54 -12.93 7.67 -12.63
C HIS A 54 -11.90 7.85 -11.50
N THR A 55 -11.56 9.09 -11.14
CA THR A 55 -10.71 9.44 -10.00
C THR A 55 -11.37 9.03 -8.69
N LEU A 56 -12.65 9.41 -8.51
CA LEU A 56 -13.43 9.04 -7.34
C LEU A 56 -13.53 7.52 -7.16
N ARG A 57 -13.80 6.78 -8.25
CA ARG A 57 -13.82 5.32 -8.22
C ARG A 57 -12.47 4.73 -7.83
N SER A 58 -11.38 5.28 -8.35
CA SER A 58 -10.02 4.82 -8.05
C SER A 58 -9.68 5.03 -6.58
N ALA A 59 -9.98 6.22 -6.03
CA ALA A 59 -9.79 6.55 -4.63
C ALA A 59 -10.62 5.64 -3.71
N LEU A 60 -11.90 5.47 -3.99
CA LEU A 60 -12.77 4.58 -3.22
C LEU A 60 -12.31 3.11 -3.27
N SER A 61 -11.79 2.65 -4.41
CA SER A 61 -11.26 1.29 -4.51
C SER A 61 -10.02 1.09 -3.65
N TRP A 62 -9.21 2.12 -3.46
CA TRP A 62 -8.04 2.10 -2.57
C TRP A 62 -8.44 1.93 -1.10
N SER A 63 -9.51 2.58 -0.64
CA SER A 63 -9.94 2.50 0.77
C SER A 63 -10.30 1.08 1.22
N CYS A 64 -10.69 0.21 0.28
CA CYS A 64 -10.95 -1.21 0.53
C CYS A 64 -9.83 -2.16 0.06
N GLY A 65 -8.64 -1.64 -0.26
CA GLY A 65 -7.47 -2.44 -0.66
C GLY A 65 -7.60 -3.08 -2.04
N LYS A 66 -8.37 -2.45 -2.93
CA LYS A 66 -8.68 -2.91 -4.30
C LYS A 66 -8.24 -1.92 -5.38
N TRP A 67 -7.29 -1.04 -5.05
CA TRP A 67 -6.70 -0.14 -6.04
C TRP A 67 -6.11 -0.92 -7.22
N GLN A 68 -6.32 -0.41 -8.45
CA GLN A 68 -5.97 -1.05 -9.74
C GLN A 68 -6.60 -2.44 -9.99
N GLN A 69 -7.58 -2.88 -9.18
CA GLN A 69 -8.30 -4.14 -9.38
C GLN A 69 -9.70 -3.88 -9.94
N GLN A 70 -10.17 -4.77 -10.81
CA GLN A 70 -11.52 -4.67 -11.39
C GLN A 70 -12.61 -5.17 -10.44
N HIS A 71 -12.28 -6.15 -9.57
CA HIS A 71 -13.25 -6.78 -8.70
C HIS A 71 -13.23 -6.19 -7.29
N ILE A 72 -14.31 -5.50 -6.93
CA ILE A 72 -14.56 -4.92 -5.61
C ILE A 72 -15.64 -5.74 -4.89
N PRO A 73 -15.48 -6.07 -3.58
CA PRO A 73 -16.52 -6.75 -2.81
C PRO A 73 -17.87 -6.04 -2.90
N TYR A 74 -18.95 -6.82 -2.99
CA TYR A 74 -20.30 -6.29 -3.22
C TYR A 74 -20.73 -5.17 -2.25
N PRO A 75 -20.49 -5.26 -0.92
CA PRO A 75 -20.85 -4.18 0.01
C PRO A 75 -20.21 -2.84 -0.35
N TYR A 76 -18.89 -2.82 -0.61
CA TYR A 76 -18.18 -1.62 -1.06
C TYR A 76 -18.65 -1.16 -2.43
N LYS A 77 -18.86 -2.09 -3.39
CA LYS A 77 -19.33 -1.74 -4.73
C LYS A 77 -20.65 -0.96 -4.69
N LYS A 78 -21.60 -1.37 -3.84
CA LYS A 78 -22.88 -0.65 -3.65
C LYS A 78 -22.65 0.75 -3.11
N LEU A 79 -21.86 0.90 -2.06
CA LEU A 79 -21.55 2.20 -1.46
C LEU A 79 -20.84 3.13 -2.44
N HIS A 80 -19.85 2.62 -3.19
CA HIS A 80 -19.10 3.41 -4.16
C HIS A 80 -20.01 3.94 -5.28
N LEU A 81 -20.96 3.12 -5.75
CA LEU A 81 -21.95 3.57 -6.73
C LEU A 81 -22.83 4.69 -6.17
N THR A 82 -23.29 4.57 -4.92
CA THR A 82 -24.06 5.64 -4.25
C THR A 82 -23.25 6.93 -4.12
N VAL A 83 -21.97 6.84 -3.75
CA VAL A 83 -21.08 8.01 -3.65
C VAL A 83 -20.91 8.66 -5.03
N ILE A 84 -20.59 7.89 -6.06
CA ILE A 84 -20.39 8.40 -7.42
C ILE A 84 -21.67 9.05 -7.97
N SER A 85 -22.84 8.45 -7.75
CA SER A 85 -24.11 9.00 -8.26
C SER A 85 -24.55 10.28 -7.56
N ASN A 86 -24.17 10.47 -6.30
CA ASN A 86 -24.53 11.65 -5.50
C ASN A 86 -23.41 12.70 -5.41
N TRP A 87 -22.26 12.46 -6.04
CA TRP A 87 -21.10 13.36 -5.94
C TRP A 87 -21.43 14.80 -6.34
N LYS A 88 -22.13 15.01 -7.46
CA LYS A 88 -22.51 16.36 -7.90
C LYS A 88 -23.39 17.09 -6.88
N ASN A 89 -24.40 16.41 -6.36
CA ASN A 89 -25.31 16.97 -5.34
C ASN A 89 -24.57 17.28 -4.03
N PHE A 90 -23.57 16.47 -3.68
CA PHE A 90 -22.70 16.70 -2.53
C PHE A 90 -21.87 17.98 -2.72
N VAL A 91 -21.22 18.11 -3.87
CA VAL A 91 -20.35 19.24 -4.19
C VAL A 91 -21.09 20.57 -4.15
N GLU A 92 -22.34 20.62 -4.61
CA GLU A 92 -23.18 21.84 -4.55
C GLU A 92 -23.44 22.34 -3.12
N GLN A 93 -23.37 21.44 -2.13
CA GLN A 93 -23.63 21.72 -0.72
C GLN A 93 -22.36 21.60 0.14
N TYR A 94 -21.21 21.38 -0.50
CA TYR A 94 -19.98 21.06 0.19
C TYR A 94 -19.50 22.22 1.05
N LYS A 95 -19.14 21.88 2.28
CA LYS A 95 -18.40 22.75 3.19
C LYS A 95 -17.14 22.01 3.61
N PRO A 96 -15.97 22.68 3.67
CA PRO A 96 -14.71 22.07 4.06
C PRO A 96 -14.63 21.88 5.59
N GLU A 97 -15.64 21.25 6.17
CA GLU A 97 -15.79 20.97 7.59
C GLU A 97 -16.08 19.48 7.74
N ALA A 98 -15.26 18.78 8.55
CA ALA A 98 -15.38 17.33 8.71
C ALA A 98 -16.79 16.91 9.17
N SER A 99 -17.40 17.65 10.10
CA SER A 99 -18.76 17.39 10.59
C SER A 99 -19.82 17.45 9.48
N SER A 100 -19.74 18.44 8.59
CA SER A 100 -20.62 18.62 7.44
C SER A 100 -20.47 17.47 6.43
N VAL A 101 -19.22 17.07 6.12
CA VAL A 101 -18.92 15.93 5.24
C VAL A 101 -19.44 14.62 5.82
N ILE A 102 -19.17 14.36 7.10
CA ILE A 102 -19.60 13.15 7.79
C ILE A 102 -21.14 13.08 7.82
N SER A 103 -21.82 14.17 8.16
CA SER A 103 -23.29 14.20 8.24
C SER A 103 -23.91 13.83 6.90
N TYR A 104 -23.48 14.48 5.81
CA TYR A 104 -24.02 14.24 4.47
C TYR A 104 -23.88 12.77 4.06
N TRP A 105 -22.68 12.21 4.19
CA TRP A 105 -22.44 10.83 3.75
C TRP A 105 -23.05 9.80 4.68
N LYS A 106 -23.12 10.07 5.99
CA LYS A 106 -23.78 9.20 6.96
C LYS A 106 -25.27 9.05 6.67
N ASP A 107 -25.95 10.14 6.31
CA ASP A 107 -27.39 10.12 6.00
C ASP A 107 -27.69 9.27 4.75
N LEU A 108 -26.76 9.24 3.78
CA LEU A 108 -26.90 8.45 2.55
C LEU A 108 -26.42 7.01 2.65
N LEU A 109 -25.31 6.76 3.36
CA LEU A 109 -24.61 5.48 3.36
C LEU A 109 -24.96 4.61 4.58
N GLY A 110 -25.49 5.21 5.65
CA GLY A 110 -25.78 4.53 6.91
C GLY A 110 -24.59 4.44 7.86
N LYS A 111 -24.60 3.44 8.74
CA LYS A 111 -23.69 3.33 9.91
C LYS A 111 -22.99 1.98 10.07
N ASP A 112 -23.11 1.07 9.11
CA ASP A 112 -22.40 -0.21 9.18
C ASP A 112 -20.87 -0.02 9.01
N GLU A 113 -20.09 -1.09 9.24
CA GLU A 113 -18.62 -1.02 9.16
C GLU A 113 -18.11 -0.57 7.77
N TYR A 114 -18.77 -0.97 6.69
CA TYR A 114 -18.38 -0.61 5.33
C TYR A 114 -18.71 0.86 5.03
N ALA A 115 -19.87 1.33 5.48
CA ALA A 115 -20.28 2.72 5.42
C ALA A 115 -19.33 3.60 6.24
N PHE A 116 -19.01 3.20 7.48
CA PHE A 116 -18.04 3.90 8.34
C PHE A 116 -16.69 4.08 7.62
N ASN A 117 -16.12 3.00 7.07
CA ASN A 117 -14.85 3.07 6.35
C ASN A 117 -14.92 4.02 5.15
N THR A 118 -16.03 3.99 4.40
CA THR A 118 -16.23 4.85 3.23
C THR A 118 -16.35 6.33 3.64
N ILE A 119 -17.15 6.63 4.66
CA ILE A 119 -17.36 7.99 5.19
C ILE A 119 -16.05 8.56 5.75
N ALA A 120 -15.36 7.78 6.58
CA ALA A 120 -14.10 8.18 7.20
C ALA A 120 -13.03 8.49 6.14
N PHE A 121 -12.93 7.64 5.11
CA PHE A 121 -12.00 7.86 4.00
C PHE A 121 -12.33 9.11 3.18
N LEU A 122 -13.59 9.33 2.82
CA LEU A 122 -14.01 10.54 2.11
C LEU A 122 -13.73 11.80 2.94
N THR A 123 -14.02 11.75 4.23
CA THR A 123 -13.75 12.87 5.15
C THR A 123 -12.25 13.17 5.23
N HIS A 124 -11.40 12.15 5.24
CA HIS A 124 -9.95 12.33 5.21
C HIS A 124 -9.45 12.96 3.90
N LEU A 125 -10.00 12.57 2.74
CA LEU A 125 -9.62 13.19 1.47
C LEU A 125 -10.06 14.66 1.37
N LEU A 126 -11.25 14.98 1.88
CA LEU A 126 -11.87 16.30 1.77
C LEU A 126 -11.45 17.27 2.89
N CYS A 127 -11.02 16.75 4.03
CA CYS A 127 -10.63 17.53 5.20
C CYS A 127 -9.32 16.99 5.83
N PRO A 128 -8.23 16.81 5.06
CA PRO A 128 -7.02 16.14 5.53
C PRO A 128 -6.30 16.86 6.67
N ALA A 129 -6.57 18.16 6.86
CA ALA A 129 -6.02 18.95 7.98
C ALA A 129 -6.85 18.81 9.28
N GLN A 130 -8.06 18.27 9.21
CA GLN A 130 -8.97 18.14 10.37
C GLN A 130 -9.02 16.71 10.90
N VAL A 131 -8.90 15.71 10.00
CA VAL A 131 -9.05 14.31 10.37
C VAL A 131 -7.95 13.43 9.80
N GLU A 132 -7.51 12.49 10.61
CA GLU A 132 -6.53 11.49 10.22
C GLU A 132 -7.16 10.36 9.43
N LEU A 133 -6.34 9.62 8.66
CA LEU A 133 -6.80 8.47 7.90
C LEU A 133 -7.36 7.41 8.86
N THR A 134 -8.68 7.29 8.89
CA THR A 134 -9.40 6.45 9.85
C THR A 134 -10.17 5.35 9.13
N ASP A 135 -10.16 4.14 9.70
CA ASP A 135 -11.01 3.03 9.30
C ASP A 135 -11.23 2.09 10.50
N SER A 136 -12.11 1.11 10.33
CA SER A 136 -12.48 0.17 11.39
C SER A 136 -11.29 -0.63 11.92
N ARG A 137 -10.26 -0.89 11.10
CA ARG A 137 -9.04 -1.62 11.50
C ARG A 137 -8.13 -0.73 12.32
N ARG A 138 -7.93 0.52 11.92
CA ARG A 138 -7.15 1.51 12.67
C ARG A 138 -7.79 1.81 14.03
N VAL A 139 -9.11 1.92 14.09
CA VAL A 139 -9.87 2.06 15.36
C VAL A 139 -9.72 0.82 16.23
N LYS A 140 -9.83 -0.39 15.66
CA LYS A 140 -9.54 -1.65 16.38
C LYS A 140 -8.11 -1.70 16.92
N GLY A 141 -7.14 -1.17 16.16
CA GLY A 141 -5.74 -1.07 16.58
C GLY A 141 -5.54 -0.09 17.75
N MET A 142 -6.16 1.09 17.68
CA MET A 142 -6.21 2.04 18.78
C MET A 142 -6.82 1.41 20.04
N ASN A 143 -8.02 0.83 19.94
CA ASN A 143 -8.70 0.21 21.08
C ASN A 143 -7.87 -0.94 21.67
N ALA A 144 -7.20 -1.74 20.84
CA ALA A 144 -6.34 -2.80 21.34
C ALA A 144 -5.16 -2.27 22.17
N LEU A 145 -4.52 -1.18 21.74
CA LEU A 145 -3.46 -0.53 22.53
C LEU A 145 -4.01 0.07 23.83
N LEU A 146 -5.18 0.72 23.78
CA LEU A 146 -5.82 1.28 24.96
C LEU A 146 -6.15 0.17 25.97
N THR A 147 -6.71 -0.95 25.52
CA THR A 147 -6.98 -2.11 26.38
C THR A 147 -5.70 -2.69 26.99
N GLU A 148 -4.63 -2.87 26.20
CA GLU A 148 -3.34 -3.38 26.70
C GLU A 148 -2.65 -2.40 27.66
N ALA A 149 -2.91 -1.10 27.51
CA ALA A 149 -2.46 -0.07 28.44
C ALA A 149 -3.38 0.12 29.67
N GLU A 150 -4.35 -0.79 29.88
CA GLU A 150 -5.32 -0.76 30.98
C GLU A 150 -6.27 0.45 30.96
N MET A 151 -6.64 0.91 29.76
CA MET A 151 -7.46 2.09 29.50
C MET A 151 -8.72 1.76 28.67
N SER A 152 -9.38 0.64 29.01
CA SER A 152 -10.52 0.14 28.24
C SER A 152 -11.76 1.06 28.29
N ASP A 153 -11.82 1.97 29.26
CA ASP A 153 -12.82 3.03 29.39
C ASP A 153 -12.70 4.10 28.29
N GLU A 154 -11.51 4.25 27.70
CA GLU A 154 -11.24 5.19 26.61
C GLU A 154 -11.54 4.59 25.22
N CYS A 155 -11.90 3.30 25.15
CA CYS A 155 -12.18 2.60 23.90
C CYS A 155 -13.47 3.10 23.24
N VAL A 156 -13.48 3.11 21.91
CA VAL A 156 -14.59 3.69 21.12
C VAL A 156 -15.33 2.63 20.31
N LEU A 157 -16.64 2.80 20.15
CA LEU A 157 -17.47 1.98 19.27
C LEU A 157 -17.75 2.74 17.96
N LEU A 158 -17.92 2.01 16.86
CA LEU A 158 -18.15 2.59 15.53
C LEU A 158 -19.55 3.21 15.33
N GLU A 159 -20.43 3.13 16.33
CA GLU A 159 -21.83 3.55 16.21
C GLU A 159 -21.98 5.06 15.98
N ASN A 160 -21.08 5.86 16.56
CA ASN A 160 -21.04 7.30 16.38
C ASN A 160 -19.86 7.70 15.48
N VAL A 161 -20.08 7.62 14.16
CA VAL A 161 -19.08 7.91 13.12
C VAL A 161 -18.27 9.18 13.40
N SER A 162 -18.93 10.30 13.70
CA SER A 162 -18.25 11.59 13.96
C SER A 162 -17.34 11.52 15.19
N ALA A 163 -17.88 11.05 16.32
CA ALA A 163 -17.09 10.93 17.55
C ALA A 163 -15.92 9.96 17.39
N THR A 164 -16.12 8.84 16.68
CA THR A 164 -15.06 7.86 16.44
C THR A 164 -13.91 8.45 15.61
N ILE A 165 -14.20 9.19 14.53
CA ILE A 165 -13.17 9.82 13.68
C ILE A 165 -12.41 10.89 14.46
N GLU A 166 -13.12 11.74 15.22
CA GLU A 166 -12.51 12.76 16.08
C GLU A 166 -11.60 12.13 17.14
N GLN A 167 -12.09 11.12 17.87
CA GLN A 167 -11.33 10.45 18.92
C GLN A 167 -10.10 9.72 18.39
N TYR A 168 -10.21 9.08 17.21
CA TYR A 168 -9.05 8.47 16.56
C TYR A 168 -8.01 9.51 16.16
N SER A 169 -8.44 10.64 15.58
CA SER A 169 -7.53 11.72 15.18
C SER A 169 -6.84 12.34 16.41
N ASP A 170 -7.57 12.57 17.50
CA ASP A 170 -7.01 13.04 18.78
C ASP A 170 -5.99 12.05 19.36
N PHE A 171 -6.32 10.76 19.37
CA PHE A 171 -5.41 9.70 19.82
C PHE A 171 -4.12 9.71 19.00
N TYR A 172 -4.26 9.75 17.68
CA TYR A 172 -3.16 9.70 16.74
C TYR A 172 -2.20 10.89 16.93
N HIS A 173 -2.74 12.12 16.96
CA HIS A 173 -1.94 13.33 17.17
C HIS A 173 -1.22 13.36 18.52
N GLN A 174 -1.84 12.79 19.56
CA GLN A 174 -1.22 12.72 20.89
C GLN A 174 -0.11 11.67 20.99
N LEU A 175 -0.24 10.57 20.25
CA LEU A 175 0.74 9.48 20.26
C LEU A 175 1.92 9.75 19.32
N LEU A 176 1.67 10.36 18.16
CA LEU A 176 2.67 10.58 17.11
C LEU A 176 3.99 11.17 17.64
N PRO A 177 4.01 12.29 18.40
CA PRO A 177 5.25 12.87 18.90
C PRO A 177 6.07 11.94 19.81
N LYS A 178 5.41 11.03 20.54
CA LYS A 178 6.09 10.06 21.43
C LYS A 178 6.65 8.86 20.66
N THR A 179 6.24 8.67 19.41
CA THR A 179 6.67 7.55 18.55
C THR A 179 7.69 7.95 17.47
N GLN A 180 7.96 9.25 17.32
CA GLN A 180 8.89 9.78 16.31
C GLN A 180 10.26 9.10 16.37
N SER A 181 10.86 8.97 17.55
CA SER A 181 12.17 8.33 17.74
C SER A 181 12.17 6.82 17.52
N ILE A 182 11.00 6.18 17.57
CA ILE A 182 10.83 4.73 17.35
C ILE A 182 10.67 4.44 15.85
N LEU A 183 9.95 5.30 15.13
CA LEU A 183 9.52 5.07 13.75
C LEU A 183 10.36 5.83 12.70
N GLY A 184 11.14 6.83 13.13
CA GLY A 184 12.05 7.63 12.30
C GLY A 184 11.34 8.67 11.45
N ASP A 185 11.95 9.05 10.33
CA ASP A 185 11.50 10.17 9.48
C ASP A 185 10.09 9.98 8.88
N GLN A 186 9.63 8.73 8.80
CA GLN A 186 8.31 8.35 8.30
C GLN A 186 7.34 7.98 9.44
N ALA A 187 7.50 8.59 10.62
CA ALA A 187 6.74 8.24 11.82
C ALA A 187 5.23 8.32 11.62
N SER A 188 4.74 9.37 10.95
CA SER A 188 3.31 9.53 10.67
C SER A 188 2.75 8.35 9.87
N VAL A 189 3.32 8.08 8.70
CA VAL A 189 2.89 6.98 7.82
C VAL A 189 3.00 5.64 8.55
N LYS A 190 4.13 5.37 9.21
CA LYS A 190 4.37 4.11 9.92
C LYS A 190 3.44 3.92 11.11
N LEU A 191 3.08 4.97 11.85
CA LEU A 191 2.13 4.85 12.95
C LEU A 191 0.75 4.43 12.44
N GLY A 192 0.27 5.06 11.36
CA GLY A 192 -1.00 4.70 10.73
C GLY A 192 -1.03 3.27 10.20
N ARG A 193 0.07 2.82 9.59
CA ARG A 193 0.24 1.43 9.11
C ARG A 193 0.32 0.43 10.25
N PHE A 194 1.03 0.77 11.33
CA PHE A 194 1.10 -0.02 12.54
C PHE A 194 -0.29 -0.22 13.15
N LEU A 195 -1.05 0.87 13.36
CA LEU A 195 -2.40 0.79 13.94
C LEU A 195 -3.32 -0.08 13.08
N PHE A 196 -3.24 0.05 11.75
CA PHE A 196 -3.97 -0.82 10.83
C PHE A 196 -3.60 -2.31 11.01
N ALA A 197 -2.30 -2.63 10.95
CA ALA A 197 -1.82 -4.02 11.05
C ALA A 197 -2.06 -4.62 12.45
N TYR A 198 -1.93 -3.81 13.50
CA TYR A 198 -2.18 -4.21 14.88
C TYR A 198 -3.67 -4.50 15.10
N GLY A 199 -4.57 -3.67 14.57
CA GLY A 199 -6.02 -3.90 14.62
C GLY A 199 -6.53 -5.00 13.69
N TYR A 200 -5.67 -5.50 12.80
CA TYR A 200 -5.98 -6.60 11.89
C TYR A 200 -5.26 -7.91 12.26
N ARG A 201 -4.56 -7.96 13.39
CA ARG A 201 -3.71 -9.09 13.81
C ARG A 201 -4.44 -10.44 13.83
N ASP A 202 -5.66 -10.50 14.35
CA ASP A 202 -6.42 -11.75 14.46
C ASP A 202 -6.77 -12.36 13.09
N VAL A 203 -6.90 -11.52 12.07
CA VAL A 203 -7.17 -11.96 10.69
C VAL A 203 -5.86 -12.32 10.01
N LEU A 204 -4.81 -11.51 10.20
CA LEU A 204 -3.47 -11.75 9.67
C LEU A 204 -2.85 -13.06 10.19
N GLU A 205 -3.19 -13.48 11.41
CA GLU A 205 -2.70 -14.75 11.99
C GLU A 205 -3.36 -15.99 11.36
N LYS A 206 -4.60 -15.86 10.89
CA LYS A 206 -5.40 -16.97 10.36
C LYS A 206 -5.28 -17.14 8.85
N ASP A 207 -4.92 -16.08 8.13
CA ASP A 207 -4.84 -16.07 6.67
C ASP A 207 -3.46 -16.55 6.20
N SER A 208 -3.40 -17.73 5.58
CA SER A 208 -2.17 -18.33 5.05
C SER A 208 -1.52 -17.52 3.93
N GLU A 209 -2.28 -16.73 3.17
CA GLU A 209 -1.71 -15.84 2.15
C GLU A 209 -1.04 -14.62 2.78
N LEU A 210 -1.54 -14.16 3.93
CA LEU A 210 -0.98 -13.05 4.71
C LEU A 210 0.09 -13.48 5.74
N LYS A 211 0.37 -14.78 5.85
CA LYS A 211 1.54 -15.31 6.59
C LYS A 211 2.86 -14.97 5.93
N THR A 212 2.84 -14.62 4.63
CA THR A 212 4.03 -14.15 3.93
C THR A 212 4.31 -12.70 4.33
N ASN A 213 5.57 -12.39 4.65
CA ASN A 213 5.99 -11.03 4.96
C ASN A 213 5.62 -10.12 3.77
N ASN A 214 4.81 -9.11 4.02
CA ASN A 214 4.53 -8.08 3.03
C ASN A 214 5.73 -7.15 3.02
N LEU A 215 6.69 -7.42 2.14
CA LEU A 215 7.85 -6.57 1.98
C LEU A 215 7.43 -5.22 1.42
N GLU A 216 7.87 -4.15 2.08
CA GLU A 216 7.72 -2.80 1.54
C GLU A 216 8.65 -2.67 0.33
N PRO A 217 8.15 -2.24 -0.85
CA PRO A 217 8.99 -2.03 -2.01
C PRO A 217 10.09 -1.00 -1.75
N ILE A 218 11.31 -1.27 -2.22
CA ILE A 218 12.42 -0.29 -2.20
C ILE A 218 12.10 0.89 -3.12
N VAL A 219 11.51 0.60 -4.28
CA VAL A 219 11.09 1.57 -5.29
C VAL A 219 9.57 1.54 -5.38
N THR A 220 8.90 2.48 -4.72
CA THR A 220 7.42 2.53 -4.66
C THR A 220 6.81 3.25 -5.88
N GLU A 221 7.46 4.30 -6.36
CA GLU A 221 7.12 5.02 -7.59
C GLU A 221 8.23 4.90 -8.63
N PHE A 222 7.84 4.98 -9.90
CA PHE A 222 8.77 4.85 -11.00
C PHE A 222 8.32 5.70 -12.18
N ASP A 223 9.23 6.51 -12.70
CA ASP A 223 9.01 7.33 -13.89
C ASP A 223 10.22 7.21 -14.81
N TRP A 224 9.98 6.83 -16.07
CA TRP A 224 11.03 6.62 -17.05
C TRP A 224 11.83 7.89 -17.36
N ASP A 225 11.24 9.06 -17.17
CA ASP A 225 11.84 10.32 -17.61
C ASP A 225 12.72 10.98 -16.53
N THR A 226 12.62 10.53 -15.28
CA THR A 226 13.33 11.13 -14.13
C THR A 226 14.36 10.20 -13.47
N ILE A 227 14.34 8.91 -13.80
CA ILE A 227 15.24 7.91 -13.20
C ILE A 227 16.67 7.99 -13.75
N ASP A 228 17.63 7.81 -12.85
CA ASP A 228 19.05 7.59 -13.19
C ASP A 228 19.66 6.57 -12.23
N THR A 229 20.69 5.86 -12.69
CA THR A 229 21.45 4.88 -11.92
C THR A 229 22.94 5.11 -12.15
N LYS A 230 23.76 4.93 -11.12
CA LYS A 230 25.21 5.09 -11.24
C LYS A 230 25.85 3.95 -12.01
N GLN A 231 25.41 2.72 -11.77
CA GLN A 231 26.05 1.50 -12.28
C GLN A 231 25.38 0.90 -13.52
N PHE A 232 24.14 1.27 -13.84
CA PHE A 232 23.36 0.62 -14.89
C PHE A 232 22.97 1.55 -16.04
N ASN A 233 22.71 0.98 -17.22
CA ASN A 233 22.25 1.70 -18.39
C ASN A 233 20.77 1.37 -18.68
N LEU A 234 19.87 2.15 -18.08
CA LEU A 234 18.42 1.96 -18.22
C LEU A 234 17.90 2.25 -19.64
N ASN A 235 18.64 3.02 -20.45
CA ASN A 235 18.25 3.34 -21.83
C ASN A 235 18.20 2.11 -22.75
N LEU A 236 18.80 1.00 -22.34
CA LEU A 236 18.77 -0.26 -23.07
C LEU A 236 17.45 -1.02 -22.89
N ILE A 237 16.56 -0.55 -22.01
CA ILE A 237 15.26 -1.15 -21.74
C ILE A 237 14.19 -0.47 -22.61
N ALA A 238 13.83 -1.11 -23.72
CA ALA A 238 13.04 -0.45 -24.79
C ALA A 238 11.51 -0.54 -24.63
N ASN A 239 10.98 -1.68 -24.16
CA ASN A 239 9.56 -2.00 -24.32
C ASN A 239 8.62 -1.32 -23.31
N ARG A 240 9.17 -0.75 -22.22
CA ARG A 240 8.46 -0.02 -21.14
C ARG A 240 7.21 -0.72 -20.56
N ALA A 241 7.03 -2.04 -20.75
CA ALA A 241 5.94 -2.79 -20.14
C ALA A 241 6.24 -3.08 -18.66
N ASN A 242 5.30 -3.70 -17.94
CA ASN A 242 5.48 -3.97 -16.51
C ASN A 242 6.73 -4.82 -16.19
N ALA A 243 7.08 -5.79 -17.04
CA ALA A 243 8.31 -6.57 -16.85
C ALA A 243 9.57 -5.69 -16.98
N ASP A 244 9.57 -4.78 -17.95
CA ASP A 244 10.65 -3.82 -18.18
C ASP A 244 10.77 -2.82 -17.01
N ARG A 245 9.62 -2.39 -16.48
CA ARG A 245 9.54 -1.54 -15.28
C ARG A 245 10.11 -2.25 -14.05
N LEU A 246 9.69 -3.49 -13.80
CA LEU A 246 10.21 -4.30 -12.70
C LEU A 246 11.73 -4.49 -12.82
N PHE A 247 12.25 -4.73 -14.02
CA PHE A 247 13.68 -4.83 -14.23
C PHE A 247 14.41 -3.51 -13.93
N ALA A 248 13.89 -2.38 -14.40
CA ALA A 248 14.48 -1.08 -14.07
C ALA A 248 14.43 -0.77 -12.56
N CYS A 249 13.34 -1.09 -11.88
CA CYS A 249 13.25 -0.99 -10.41
C CYS A 249 14.25 -1.92 -9.70
N LEU A 250 14.48 -3.13 -10.20
CA LEU A 250 15.50 -4.03 -9.68
C LEU A 250 16.90 -3.40 -9.80
N LEU A 251 17.23 -2.82 -10.96
CA LEU A 251 18.52 -2.17 -11.17
C LEU A 251 18.70 -0.98 -10.21
N LEU A 252 17.67 -0.18 -9.98
CA LEU A 252 17.67 0.88 -8.95
C LEU A 252 17.91 0.32 -7.54
N ALA A 253 17.24 -0.78 -7.20
CA ALA A 253 17.41 -1.44 -5.90
C ALA A 253 18.80 -2.06 -5.71
N LEU A 254 19.46 -2.49 -6.79
CA LEU A 254 20.84 -2.97 -6.77
C LEU A 254 21.84 -1.80 -6.72
N ASP A 255 21.55 -0.67 -7.35
CA ASP A 255 22.44 0.49 -7.43
C ASP A 255 22.69 1.17 -6.08
N ILE A 256 21.76 0.98 -5.12
CA ILE A 256 21.89 1.46 -3.74
C ILE A 256 22.67 0.49 -2.83
N GLN A 257 22.96 -0.72 -3.29
CA GLN A 257 23.72 -1.69 -2.49
C GLN A 257 25.21 -1.35 -2.50
N PRO A 258 25.93 -1.56 -1.38
CA PRO A 258 27.36 -1.27 -1.30
C PRO A 258 28.20 -2.07 -2.30
N GLU A 259 27.79 -3.31 -2.57
CA GLU A 259 28.45 -4.23 -3.49
C GLU A 259 27.42 -4.88 -4.39
N LEU A 260 27.69 -4.93 -5.70
CA LEU A 260 26.83 -5.61 -6.64
C LEU A 260 27.07 -7.12 -6.56
N PRO A 261 26.06 -7.93 -6.20
CA PRO A 261 26.20 -9.38 -6.19
C PRO A 261 26.44 -9.89 -7.61
N ASN A 262 27.48 -10.71 -7.79
CA ASN A 262 27.78 -11.36 -9.07
C ASN A 262 26.72 -12.40 -9.47
N LYS A 263 25.99 -12.92 -8.48
CA LYS A 263 24.98 -13.99 -8.61
C LYS A 263 23.83 -13.70 -7.67
N LEU A 264 22.61 -13.90 -8.14
CA LEU A 264 21.36 -13.72 -7.42
C LEU A 264 20.51 -14.97 -7.61
N THR A 265 19.63 -15.26 -6.65
CA THR A 265 18.53 -16.22 -6.83
C THR A 265 17.27 -15.51 -7.31
N ILE A 266 16.31 -16.25 -7.87
CA ILE A 266 14.98 -15.70 -8.14
C ILE A 266 14.34 -15.16 -6.85
N GLN A 267 14.56 -15.80 -5.70
CA GLN A 267 14.08 -15.33 -4.41
C GLN A 267 14.67 -13.97 -4.02
N ASP A 268 15.96 -13.73 -4.29
CA ASP A 268 16.57 -12.41 -4.07
C ASP A 268 15.89 -11.34 -4.94
N ILE A 269 15.59 -11.67 -6.21
CA ILE A 269 14.84 -10.77 -7.10
C ILE A 269 13.45 -10.47 -6.51
N ILE A 270 12.69 -11.50 -6.11
CA ILE A 270 11.36 -11.32 -5.49
C ILE A 270 11.42 -10.40 -4.26
N ASN A 271 12.47 -10.56 -3.44
CA ASN A 271 12.65 -9.75 -2.23
C ASN A 271 13.00 -8.29 -2.53
N LEU A 272 13.73 -8.02 -3.62
CA LEU A 272 14.12 -6.67 -4.03
C LEU A 272 13.00 -5.92 -4.76
N ILE A 273 12.16 -6.65 -5.51
CA ILE A 273 11.06 -6.09 -6.28
C ILE A 273 9.71 -6.74 -5.95
N PRO A 274 9.24 -6.69 -4.68
CA PRO A 274 7.98 -7.31 -4.28
C PRO A 274 6.77 -6.63 -4.94
N LEU A 275 5.59 -7.25 -4.83
CA LEU A 275 4.33 -6.65 -5.28
C LEU A 275 4.17 -5.22 -4.71
N GLY A 276 3.80 -4.26 -5.56
CA GLY A 276 3.79 -2.82 -5.25
C GLY A 276 4.99 -2.06 -5.83
N THR A 277 6.04 -2.76 -6.24
CA THR A 277 7.23 -2.14 -6.87
C THR A 277 6.84 -1.35 -8.12
N GLY A 278 7.36 -0.12 -8.23
CA GLY A 278 7.10 0.78 -9.34
C GLY A 278 5.61 1.07 -9.57
N GLY A 279 4.80 1.05 -8.51
CA GLY A 279 3.36 1.29 -8.56
C GLY A 279 2.52 0.14 -9.14
N ILE A 280 3.08 -1.07 -9.27
CA ILE A 280 2.36 -2.26 -9.76
C ILE A 280 1.68 -2.95 -8.58
N CYS A 281 0.43 -2.57 -8.31
CA CYS A 281 -0.33 -3.05 -7.14
C CYS A 281 -1.36 -4.14 -7.46
N ASN A 282 -1.66 -4.37 -8.74
CA ASN A 282 -2.52 -5.48 -9.16
C ASN A 282 -1.73 -6.81 -9.19
N PRO A 283 -2.10 -7.82 -8.37
CA PRO A 283 -1.38 -9.10 -8.30
C PRO A 283 -1.28 -9.82 -9.64
N SER A 284 -2.34 -9.82 -10.45
CA SER A 284 -2.32 -10.50 -11.75
C SER A 284 -1.33 -9.86 -12.71
N SER A 285 -1.27 -8.52 -12.72
CA SER A 285 -0.31 -7.76 -13.54
C SER A 285 1.13 -7.97 -13.08
N TYR A 286 1.36 -7.98 -11.78
CA TYR A 286 2.68 -8.25 -11.19
C TYR A 286 3.16 -9.67 -11.49
N ASN A 287 2.32 -10.68 -11.22
CA ASN A 287 2.64 -12.08 -11.44
C ASN A 287 2.99 -12.36 -12.92
N TYR A 288 2.20 -11.78 -13.83
CA TYR A 288 2.49 -11.87 -15.26
C TYR A 288 3.82 -11.19 -15.61
N ALA A 289 4.06 -9.99 -15.07
CA ALA A 289 5.30 -9.26 -15.30
C ALA A 289 6.52 -10.03 -14.78
N MET A 290 6.43 -10.69 -13.62
CA MET A 290 7.50 -11.55 -13.09
C MET A 290 7.81 -12.75 -14.00
N ILE A 291 6.80 -13.38 -14.61
CA ILE A 291 7.02 -14.46 -15.57
C ILE A 291 7.72 -13.92 -16.83
N ALA A 292 7.24 -12.80 -17.38
CA ALA A 292 7.83 -12.19 -18.57
C ALA A 292 9.23 -11.62 -18.32
N LEU A 293 9.52 -11.17 -17.10
CA LEU A 293 10.82 -10.68 -16.63
C LEU A 293 11.92 -11.73 -16.75
N PHE A 294 11.60 -13.00 -16.47
CA PHE A 294 12.54 -14.13 -16.54
C PHE A 294 12.56 -14.86 -17.90
N GLY A 295 11.68 -14.48 -18.83
CA GLY A 295 11.62 -15.01 -20.19
C GLY A 295 12.30 -14.11 -21.23
N ASN A 296 12.20 -14.52 -22.49
CA ASN A 296 12.67 -13.79 -23.66
C ASN A 296 11.53 -13.28 -24.55
N GLN A 297 10.36 -13.03 -23.94
CA GLN A 297 9.25 -12.42 -24.64
C GLN A 297 9.62 -10.99 -25.06
N ALA A 298 9.36 -10.62 -26.32
CA ALA A 298 9.71 -9.32 -26.89
C ALA A 298 11.22 -8.98 -26.84
N GLY A 299 12.09 -10.00 -26.94
CA GLY A 299 13.54 -9.83 -27.02
C GLY A 299 14.20 -9.48 -25.68
N ARG A 300 13.52 -9.72 -24.56
CA ARG A 300 14.05 -9.49 -23.22
C ARG A 300 15.17 -10.48 -22.89
N ASP A 301 16.31 -9.97 -22.51
CA ASP A 301 17.50 -10.74 -22.17
C ASP A 301 18.13 -10.20 -20.88
N PHE A 302 17.28 -9.85 -19.92
CA PHE A 302 17.64 -9.21 -18.66
C PHE A 302 18.61 -10.02 -17.81
N PHE A 303 18.52 -11.35 -17.89
CA PHE A 303 19.28 -12.27 -17.05
C PHE A 303 19.98 -13.36 -17.84
N ILE A 304 21.07 -13.85 -17.27
CA ILE A 304 21.78 -15.06 -17.70
C ILE A 304 21.55 -16.11 -16.60
N PHE A 305 20.81 -17.16 -16.94
CA PHE A 305 20.55 -18.30 -16.05
C PHE A 305 21.68 -19.34 -16.14
N GLU A 306 21.91 -20.06 -15.03
CA GLU A 306 22.78 -21.24 -15.06
C GLU A 306 22.12 -22.39 -15.82
N ASP A 307 20.81 -22.63 -15.60
CA ASP A 307 20.01 -23.53 -16.43
C ASP A 307 19.44 -22.78 -17.65
N LYS A 308 19.99 -23.12 -18.82
CA LYS A 308 19.59 -22.54 -20.11
C LYS A 308 18.14 -22.86 -20.51
N ASN A 309 17.51 -23.87 -19.90
CA ASN A 309 16.13 -24.23 -20.19
C ASN A 309 15.11 -23.33 -19.47
N LEU A 310 15.50 -22.68 -18.36
CA LEU A 310 14.59 -21.84 -17.57
C LEU A 310 14.03 -20.67 -18.39
N THR A 311 14.88 -19.98 -19.15
CA THR A 311 14.45 -18.87 -20.01
C THR A 311 13.38 -19.33 -21.01
N LYS A 312 13.54 -20.52 -21.58
CA LYS A 312 12.55 -21.10 -22.50
C LYS A 312 11.24 -21.43 -21.78
N ASN A 313 11.31 -22.05 -20.61
CA ASN A 313 10.13 -22.35 -19.78
C ASN A 313 9.34 -21.07 -19.42
N PHE A 314 10.00 -20.04 -18.90
CA PHE A 314 9.36 -18.75 -18.62
C PHE A 314 8.75 -18.11 -19.87
N THR A 315 9.43 -18.18 -21.02
CA THR A 315 8.91 -17.66 -22.30
C THR A 315 7.65 -18.39 -22.75
N GLU A 316 7.63 -19.72 -22.65
CA GLU A 316 6.46 -20.54 -22.98
C GLU A 316 5.28 -20.21 -22.06
N GLN A 317 5.51 -20.08 -20.75
CA GLN A 317 4.49 -19.68 -19.79
C GLN A 317 3.97 -18.25 -20.04
N ALA A 318 4.82 -17.29 -20.37
CA ALA A 318 4.39 -15.92 -20.68
C ALA A 318 3.42 -15.86 -21.88
N ASN A 319 3.57 -16.79 -22.85
CA ASN A 319 2.74 -16.88 -24.05
C ASN A 319 1.52 -17.81 -23.90
N ASN A 320 1.38 -18.54 -22.78
CA ASN A 320 0.28 -19.47 -22.56
C ASN A 320 -0.92 -18.79 -21.88
N SER A 321 -2.15 -19.06 -22.35
CA SER A 321 -3.38 -18.55 -21.74
C SER A 321 -3.68 -19.16 -20.36
N THR A 322 -3.32 -20.42 -20.12
CA THR A 322 -3.52 -21.17 -18.86
C THR A 322 -2.24 -21.22 -18.02
N ARG A 323 -1.40 -20.20 -18.13
CA ARG A 323 -0.09 -20.11 -17.47
C ARG A 323 -0.15 -20.22 -15.94
N ASN A 324 0.91 -20.77 -15.36
CA ASN A 324 1.10 -20.77 -13.92
C ASN A 324 1.56 -19.38 -13.44
N MET A 325 0.66 -18.61 -12.83
CA MET A 325 0.92 -17.24 -12.34
C MET A 325 1.93 -17.16 -11.18
N LYS A 326 2.43 -18.29 -10.67
CA LYS A 326 3.43 -18.35 -9.60
C LYS A 326 4.65 -19.18 -9.99
N LEU A 327 4.89 -19.42 -11.29
CA LEU A 327 6.04 -20.21 -11.76
C LEU A 327 7.36 -19.78 -11.13
N TYR A 328 7.57 -18.46 -11.01
CA TYR A 328 8.79 -17.91 -10.42
C TYR A 328 9.02 -18.34 -8.95
N SER A 329 7.96 -18.67 -8.20
CA SER A 329 8.08 -19.17 -6.83
C SER A 329 8.50 -20.64 -6.77
N GLU A 330 8.24 -21.43 -7.82
CA GLU A 330 8.69 -22.83 -7.92
C GLU A 330 10.19 -22.92 -8.21
N HIS A 331 10.75 -21.85 -8.78
CA HIS A 331 12.15 -21.70 -9.16
C HIS A 331 12.90 -20.73 -8.23
N ALA A 332 12.41 -20.51 -7.00
CA ALA A 332 12.92 -19.49 -6.09
C ALA A 332 14.44 -19.61 -5.83
N GLU A 333 14.96 -20.83 -5.75
CA GLU A 333 16.38 -21.12 -5.47
C GLU A 333 17.25 -21.12 -6.74
N ASP A 334 16.66 -21.03 -7.93
CA ASP A 334 17.42 -21.03 -9.17
C ASP A 334 18.23 -19.74 -9.32
N SER A 335 19.46 -19.91 -9.77
CA SER A 335 20.44 -18.83 -9.81
C SER A 335 20.57 -18.18 -11.18
N LEU A 336 20.83 -16.88 -11.15
CA LEU A 336 20.98 -16.03 -12.32
C LEU A 336 21.96 -14.88 -12.06
N SER A 337 22.32 -14.18 -13.13
CA SER A 337 23.05 -12.91 -13.07
C SER A 337 22.39 -11.88 -13.99
N VAL A 338 22.48 -10.60 -13.63
CA VAL A 338 22.06 -9.52 -14.54
C VAL A 338 22.95 -9.55 -15.77
N ASN A 339 22.34 -9.49 -16.95
CA ASN A 339 23.10 -9.50 -18.20
C ASN A 339 24.08 -8.30 -18.24
N PRO A 340 25.40 -8.53 -18.42
CA PRO A 340 26.42 -7.50 -18.34
C PRO A 340 26.19 -6.30 -19.25
N LYS A 341 25.45 -6.45 -20.35
CA LYS A 341 25.15 -5.34 -21.26
C LYS A 341 24.40 -4.19 -20.58
N TYR A 342 23.66 -4.46 -19.50
CA TYR A 342 22.94 -3.43 -18.74
C TYR A 342 23.83 -2.72 -17.70
N ILE A 343 25.10 -3.14 -17.53
CA ILE A 343 26.06 -2.56 -16.59
C ILE A 343 26.93 -1.53 -17.33
N ARG A 344 27.04 -0.31 -16.81
CA ARG A 344 27.88 0.74 -17.40
C ARG A 344 29.36 0.30 -17.38
N GLY A 345 30.06 0.52 -18.48
CA GLY A 345 31.51 0.27 -18.59
C GLY A 345 31.93 -1.19 -18.75
N LYS A 346 30.99 -2.13 -18.86
CA LYS A 346 31.26 -3.52 -19.27
C LYS A 346 30.73 -3.73 -20.69
N CYS A 347 31.63 -3.66 -21.68
CA CYS A 347 31.38 -4.14 -23.05
C CYS A 347 32.32 -5.31 -23.34
#